data_AF-A0A3A4JWE2-F1
#
_entry.id   AF-A0A3A4JWE2-F1
#
_cell.length_a   1.000
_cell.length_b   1.000
_cell.length_c   1.000
_cell.angle_alpha   90.00
_cell.angle_beta   90.00
_cell.angle_gamma   90.00
#
_symmetry.space_group_name_H-M   'P 1'
#
loop_
_entity.id
_entity.type
_entity.pdbx_description
1 polymer ?
#
loop_
_entity_poly.entity_id
_entity_poly.type
_entity_poly.pdbx_seq_one_letter_code
_entity_poly.pdbx_strand_id
1 'polypeptide(L)'
;MTRSTVAVAAAGAALVLGAGLATADEWPVQQPNTVIQVVETYDFVLPSDPNYWNPTERRDRLDSPYGTGTRIVCEAYRGRTGNCWQADDAGNPHKLLREDFSEGGITGSAQQGHTPTKYTFPR
;
A
#
# COMPACT_ATOMS: atom_id res chain seq x y z
N MET A 1 -56.61 -20.30 -40.17
CA MET A 1 -55.42 -19.97 -41.00
C MET A 1 -54.76 -18.74 -40.39
N THR A 2 -53.82 -18.93 -39.46
CA THR A 2 -52.36 -18.79 -39.65
C THR A 2 -51.89 -17.34 -39.83
N ARG A 3 -51.25 -16.78 -38.79
CA ARG A 3 -49.82 -16.41 -38.78
C ARG A 3 -49.44 -15.67 -37.48
N SER A 4 -48.71 -16.38 -36.63
CA SER A 4 -47.98 -15.84 -35.48
C SER A 4 -46.85 -14.91 -35.96
N THR A 5 -46.61 -13.82 -35.26
CA THR A 5 -45.36 -13.04 -35.37
C THR A 5 -44.75 -12.94 -33.98
N VAL A 6 -43.61 -13.62 -33.81
CA VAL A 6 -42.76 -13.56 -32.62
C VAL A 6 -41.81 -12.38 -32.82
N ALA A 7 -41.88 -11.37 -31.96
CA ALA A 7 -40.84 -10.35 -31.86
C ALA A 7 -39.90 -10.72 -30.71
N VAL A 8 -38.71 -11.22 -31.06
CA VAL A 8 -37.60 -11.44 -30.13
C VAL A 8 -36.99 -10.09 -29.81
N ALA A 9 -37.32 -9.51 -28.65
CA ALA A 9 -36.59 -8.37 -28.11
C ALA A 9 -35.36 -8.90 -27.35
N ALA A 10 -34.19 -8.75 -27.97
CA ALA A 10 -32.91 -9.00 -27.34
C ALA A 10 -32.70 -7.98 -26.20
N ALA A 11 -32.93 -8.39 -24.95
CA ALA A 11 -32.48 -7.63 -23.79
C ALA A 11 -30.95 -7.76 -23.70
N GLY A 12 -30.25 -6.65 -23.91
CA GLY A 12 -28.80 -6.58 -23.92
C GLY A 12 -28.20 -7.12 -22.63
N ALA A 13 -27.16 -7.95 -22.79
CA ALA A 13 -26.33 -8.38 -21.68
C ALA A 13 -25.66 -7.14 -21.06
N ALA A 14 -26.07 -6.78 -19.85
CA ALA A 14 -25.30 -5.90 -19.00
C ALA A 14 -23.99 -6.62 -18.66
N LEU A 15 -22.91 -6.27 -19.36
CA LEU A 15 -21.56 -6.62 -18.96
C LEU A 15 -21.28 -5.89 -17.64
N VAL A 16 -21.62 -6.53 -16.52
CA VAL A 16 -21.01 -6.21 -15.24
C VAL A 16 -19.56 -6.65 -15.38
N LEU A 17 -18.73 -5.75 -15.91
CA LEU A 17 -17.28 -5.84 -15.77
C LEU A 17 -17.03 -5.82 -14.27
N GLY A 18 -16.81 -7.01 -13.71
CA GLY A 18 -16.31 -7.20 -12.36
C GLY A 18 -14.91 -6.61 -12.28
N ALA A 19 -14.82 -5.29 -12.17
CA ALA A 19 -13.73 -4.68 -11.43
C ALA A 19 -13.92 -5.21 -10.01
N GLY A 20 -13.14 -6.24 -9.64
CA GLY A 20 -13.09 -6.69 -8.26
C GLY A 20 -12.89 -5.45 -7.41
N LEU A 21 -13.84 -5.16 -6.52
CA LEU A 21 -13.59 -4.22 -5.44
C LEU A 21 -12.38 -4.81 -4.73
N ALA A 22 -11.20 -4.20 -4.91
CA ALA A 22 -10.09 -4.47 -4.03
C ALA A 22 -10.67 -4.22 -2.63
N THR A 23 -10.84 -5.30 -1.86
CA THR A 23 -11.44 -5.21 -0.53
C THR A 23 -10.54 -4.28 0.26
N ALA A 24 -11.07 -3.11 0.58
CA ALA A 24 -10.41 -2.19 1.48
C ALA A 24 -10.09 -2.94 2.77
N ASP A 25 -8.85 -2.83 3.23
CA ASP A 25 -8.50 -3.30 4.56
C ASP A 25 -9.16 -2.41 5.62
N GLU A 26 -8.96 -2.74 6.89
CA GLU A 26 -9.32 -1.82 7.97
C GLU A 26 -8.11 -0.95 8.33
N TRP A 27 -8.33 0.34 8.57
CA TRP A 27 -7.27 1.21 9.12
C TRP A 27 -6.81 0.66 10.48
N PRO A 28 -5.52 0.75 10.81
CA PRO A 28 -5.06 0.37 12.13
C PRO A 28 -5.68 1.31 13.18
N VAL A 29 -6.12 0.74 14.28
CA VAL A 29 -6.71 1.47 15.41
C VAL A 29 -5.79 1.36 16.61
N GLN A 30 -5.54 2.49 17.27
CA GLN A 30 -4.76 2.55 18.50
C GLN A 30 -5.41 1.66 19.56
N GLN A 31 -4.71 0.62 19.99
CA GLN A 31 -5.17 -0.23 21.07
C GLN A 31 -4.91 0.46 22.43
N PRO A 32 -5.77 0.24 23.44
CA PRO A 32 -5.49 0.70 24.79
C PRO A 32 -4.30 -0.08 25.40
N ASN A 33 -3.50 0.58 26.24
CA ASN A 33 -2.42 -0.02 27.03
C ASN A 33 -1.32 -0.74 26.21
N THR A 34 -1.15 -0.44 24.93
CA THR A 34 -0.04 -0.94 24.12
C THR A 34 1.08 0.10 23.99
N VAL A 35 2.30 -0.39 23.82
CA VAL A 35 3.47 0.43 23.51
C VAL A 35 3.59 0.76 22.02
N ILE A 36 2.80 0.11 21.17
CA ILE A 36 2.72 0.37 19.73
C ILE A 36 1.83 1.58 19.51
N GLN A 37 2.33 2.57 18.78
CA GLN A 37 1.59 3.78 18.42
C GLN A 37 1.08 3.65 16.99
N VAL A 38 -0.14 4.10 16.74
CA VAL A 38 -0.66 4.28 15.37
C VAL A 38 -0.48 5.74 14.99
N VAL A 39 0.32 5.99 13.96
CA VAL A 39 0.72 7.33 13.54
C VAL A 39 0.47 7.52 12.05
N GLU A 40 0.00 8.70 11.68
CA GLU A 40 -0.03 9.13 10.28
C GLU A 40 1.34 9.72 9.92
N THR A 41 1.93 9.29 8.80
CA THR A 41 3.27 9.74 8.38
C THR A 41 3.41 9.73 6.87
N TYR A 42 4.20 10.65 6.35
CA TYR A 42 4.50 10.79 4.92
C TYR A 42 6.01 10.80 4.66
N ASP A 43 6.82 10.48 5.67
CA ASP A 43 8.28 10.54 5.60
C ASP A 43 8.87 9.27 4.97
N PHE A 44 8.68 9.15 3.65
CA PHE A 44 9.22 8.06 2.85
C PHE A 44 10.04 8.58 1.68
N VAL A 45 11.01 7.78 1.26
CA VAL A 45 11.75 8.01 0.01
C VAL A 45 11.01 7.29 -1.12
N LEU A 46 10.64 8.05 -2.16
CA LEU A 46 9.92 7.55 -3.32
C LEU A 46 10.89 7.12 -4.43
N PRO A 47 10.52 6.19 -5.32
CA PRO A 47 11.36 5.75 -6.44
C PRO A 47 11.87 6.87 -7.36
N SER A 48 11.15 7.99 -7.41
CA SER A 48 11.54 9.19 -8.16
C SER A 48 12.61 10.05 -7.47
N ASP A 49 12.86 9.83 -6.17
CA ASP A 49 13.89 10.54 -5.41
C ASP A 49 15.28 9.97 -5.75
N PRO A 50 16.28 10.80 -6.10
CA PRO A 50 17.65 10.35 -6.33
C PRO A 50 18.27 9.57 -5.15
N ASN A 51 17.79 9.78 -3.92
CA ASN A 51 18.25 9.09 -2.72
C ASN A 51 17.61 7.71 -2.51
N TYR A 52 16.70 7.27 -3.39
CA TYR A 52 16.03 5.98 -3.22
C TYR A 52 17.01 4.81 -3.11
N TRP A 53 18.08 4.81 -3.91
CA TRP A 53 19.14 3.78 -3.85
C TRP A 53 20.39 4.26 -3.08
N ASN A 54 20.26 5.29 -2.24
CA ASN A 54 21.38 5.78 -1.45
C ASN A 54 21.53 4.91 -0.18
N PRO A 55 22.64 4.18 0.00
CA PRO A 55 22.85 3.30 1.16
C PRO A 55 23.03 4.07 2.48
N THR A 56 23.29 5.38 2.42
CA THR A 56 23.39 6.24 3.61
C THR A 56 22.06 6.88 4.00
N GLU A 57 21.05 6.81 3.14
CA GLU A 57 19.71 7.31 3.43
C GLU A 57 18.99 6.32 4.34
N ARG A 58 18.50 6.83 5.48
CA ARG A 58 17.99 6.02 6.60
C ARG A 58 16.47 5.93 6.64
N ARG A 59 15.76 6.76 5.87
CA ARG A 59 14.30 6.75 5.79
C ARG A 59 13.78 5.50 5.09
N ASP A 60 12.55 5.10 5.38
CA ASP A 60 11.94 3.94 4.73
C ASP A 60 11.59 4.24 3.26
N ARG A 61 11.46 3.19 2.44
CA ARG A 61 11.10 3.28 1.02
C ARG A 61 9.62 3.04 0.82
N LEU A 62 9.00 3.77 -0.10
CA LEU A 62 7.60 3.58 -0.48
C LEU A 62 7.44 3.39 -1.99
N ASP A 63 7.11 2.17 -2.38
CA ASP A 63 6.74 1.80 -3.75
C ASP A 63 5.22 1.80 -3.87
N SER A 64 4.67 2.97 -4.19
CA SER A 64 3.24 3.16 -4.33
C SER A 64 2.92 3.99 -5.56
N PRO A 65 1.89 3.65 -6.35
CA PRO A 65 1.44 4.50 -7.45
C PRO A 65 0.90 5.84 -6.94
N TYR A 66 0.53 5.92 -5.67
CA TYR A 66 -0.01 7.12 -5.03
C TYR A 66 1.07 8.00 -4.38
N GLY A 67 2.34 7.56 -4.39
CA GLY A 67 3.45 8.26 -3.73
C GLY A 67 3.13 8.54 -2.27
N THR A 68 3.36 9.78 -1.81
CA THR A 68 2.92 10.28 -0.49
C THR A 68 1.68 11.18 -0.59
N GLY A 69 0.95 11.13 -1.71
CA GLY A 69 -0.19 12.01 -1.98
C GLY A 69 -1.49 11.58 -1.30
N THR A 70 -1.60 10.32 -0.90
CA THR A 70 -2.75 9.75 -0.18
C THR A 70 -2.38 9.44 1.27
N ARG A 71 -3.38 9.31 2.14
CA ARG A 71 -3.19 9.06 3.58
C ARG A 71 -2.37 7.79 3.81
N ILE A 72 -1.34 7.89 4.65
CA ILE A 72 -0.51 6.75 5.06
C ILE A 72 -0.49 6.67 6.59
N VAL A 73 -0.86 5.52 7.13
CA VAL A 73 -0.89 5.26 8.57
C VAL A 73 -0.03 4.06 8.88
N CYS A 74 0.88 4.20 9.86
CA CYS A 74 1.78 3.15 10.27
C CYS A 74 1.68 2.87 11.76
N GLU A 75 1.93 1.62 12.13
CA GLU A 75 2.33 1.28 13.48
C GLU A 75 3.75 1.78 13.72
N ALA A 76 4.06 2.21 14.93
CA ALA A 76 5.38 2.66 15.33
C ALA A 76 5.72 2.17 16.74
N TYR A 77 6.96 1.74 16.94
CA TYR A 77 7.47 1.38 18.26
C TYR A 77 8.88 1.93 18.46
N ARG A 78 9.07 2.76 19.50
CA ARG A 78 10.35 3.41 19.82
C ARG A 78 11.01 4.10 18.61
N GLY A 79 10.22 4.81 17.81
CA GLY A 79 10.69 5.52 16.62
C GLY A 79 11.03 4.64 15.42
N ARG A 80 10.60 3.37 15.41
CA ARG A 80 10.71 2.47 14.26
C ARG A 80 9.33 2.25 13.64
N THR A 81 9.26 2.36 12.33
CA THR A 81 8.06 2.05 11.54
C THR A 81 7.78 0.55 11.53
N GLY A 82 6.52 0.19 11.72
CA GLY A 82 5.98 -1.16 11.80
C GLY A 82 5.22 -1.54 10.53
N ASN A 83 4.02 -2.10 10.66
CA ASN A 83 3.14 -2.26 9.50
C ASN A 83 2.60 -0.90 9.06
N CYS A 84 2.36 -0.72 7.76
CA CYS A 84 1.79 0.49 7.20
C CYS A 84 0.60 0.18 6.31
N TRP A 85 -0.29 1.15 6.19
CA TRP A 85 -1.45 1.16 5.33
C TRP A 85 -1.45 2.46 4.54
N GLN A 86 -1.88 2.39 3.28
CA GLN A 86 -2.02 3.56 2.44
C GLN A 86 -3.40 3.57 1.78
N ALA A 87 -4.00 4.75 1.68
CA ALA A 87 -5.22 4.96 0.93
C ALA A 87 -4.96 4.89 -0.58
N ASP A 88 -5.89 4.29 -1.33
CA ASP A 88 -6.01 4.52 -2.77
C ASP A 88 -6.64 5.90 -3.08
N ASP A 89 -6.82 6.21 -4.37
CA ASP A 89 -7.46 7.47 -4.82
C ASP A 89 -8.91 7.63 -4.35
N ALA A 90 -9.59 6.53 -3.98
CA ALA A 90 -10.94 6.54 -3.44
C ALA A 90 -10.96 6.65 -1.91
N GLY A 91 -9.79 6.73 -1.26
CA GLY A 91 -9.66 6.83 0.20
C GLY A 91 -9.72 5.49 0.93
N ASN A 92 -9.74 4.36 0.22
CA ASN A 92 -9.80 3.04 0.83
C ASN A 92 -8.40 2.62 1.29
N PRO A 93 -8.22 2.17 2.54
CA PRO A 93 -6.92 1.68 3.00
C PRO A 93 -6.54 0.32 2.41
N HIS A 94 -5.25 0.17 2.14
CA HIS A 94 -4.62 -1.08 1.75
C HIS A 94 -3.36 -1.28 2.57
N LYS A 95 -3.21 -2.46 3.18
CA LYS A 95 -2.01 -2.81 3.94
C LYS A 95 -0.84 -2.95 2.99
N LEU A 96 0.23 -2.21 3.27
CA LEU A 96 1.45 -2.26 2.49
C LEU A 96 2.22 -3.54 2.78
N LEU A 97 2.79 -4.13 1.73
CA LEU A 97 3.72 -5.24 1.84
C LEU A 97 5.03 -4.71 2.40
N ARG A 98 5.49 -5.32 3.50
CA ARG A 98 6.70 -4.90 4.21
C ARG A 98 7.84 -5.86 3.90
N GLU A 99 8.94 -5.31 3.42
CA GLU A 99 10.13 -6.06 3.02
C GLU A 99 11.38 -5.41 3.62
N ASP A 100 12.36 -6.21 4.03
CA ASP A 100 13.66 -5.67 4.42
C ASP A 100 14.33 -5.09 3.16
N PHE A 101 14.67 -3.80 3.20
CA PHE A 101 15.39 -3.17 2.10
C PHE A 101 16.88 -3.49 2.22
N SER A 102 17.27 -4.63 1.67
CA SER A 102 18.68 -4.97 1.45
C SER A 102 18.98 -4.87 -0.04
N GLU A 103 19.77 -3.88 -0.44
CA GLU A 103 20.37 -3.87 -1.77
C GLU A 103 21.31 -5.08 -1.90
N GLY A 104 21.32 -5.69 -3.08
CA GLY A 104 21.98 -6.97 -3.38
C GLY A 104 23.37 -7.15 -2.74
N GLY A 105 23.39 -7.83 -1.60
CA GLY A 105 24.61 -8.39 -1.04
C GLY A 105 25.56 -7.40 -0.33
N ILE A 106 25.08 -6.29 0.25
CA ILE A 106 25.87 -5.60 1.27
C ILE A 106 25.79 -6.39 2.60
N THR A 107 26.31 -7.61 2.57
CA THR A 107 26.80 -8.34 3.76
C THR A 107 28.16 -7.74 4.09
N GLY A 108 28.16 -6.53 4.67
CA GLY A 108 29.38 -5.77 4.83
C GLY A 108 29.27 -4.69 5.89
N SER A 109 29.56 -5.07 7.12
CA SER A 109 30.27 -4.22 8.08
C SER A 109 29.53 -3.06 8.77
N ALA A 110 28.25 -2.81 8.54
CA ALA A 110 27.58 -1.67 9.17
C ALA A 110 26.15 -1.98 9.63
N GLN A 111 25.96 -2.79 10.67
CA GLN A 111 24.61 -2.99 11.22
C GLN A 111 24.58 -3.01 12.75
N GLN A 112 24.95 -1.88 13.33
CA GLN A 112 24.48 -1.48 14.66
C GLN A 112 23.41 -0.37 14.56
N GLY A 113 22.63 -0.36 13.47
CA GLY A 113 21.64 0.68 13.15
C GLY A 113 20.36 0.13 12.54
N HIS A 114 19.32 0.98 12.48
CA HIS A 114 18.06 0.69 11.78
C HIS A 114 18.32 0.47 10.29
N THR A 115 18.06 -0.74 9.81
CA THR A 115 17.93 -1.03 8.38
C THR A 115 16.63 -0.40 7.88
N PRO A 116 16.68 0.44 6.84
CA PRO A 116 15.48 0.91 6.16
C PRO A 116 14.60 -0.26 5.73
N THR A 117 13.30 -0.06 5.81
CA THR A 117 12.29 -1.01 5.36
C THR A 117 11.69 -0.50 4.05
N LYS A 118 11.32 -1.42 3.17
CA LYS A 118 10.57 -1.11 1.96
C LYS A 118 9.11 -1.48 2.16
N TYR A 119 8.24 -0.54 1.79
CA TYR A 119 6.79 -0.70 1.79
C TYR A 119 6.30 -0.65 0.36
N THR A 120 5.59 -1.69 -0.08
CA THR A 120 5.05 -1.79 -1.44
C THR A 120 3.54 -1.83 -1.41
N PHE A 121 2.90 -0.99 -2.22
CA PHE A 121 1.44 -1.00 -2.37
C PHE A 121 0.99 -2.32 -3.04
N PRO A 122 -0.04 -3.02 -2.50
CA PRO A 122 -0.51 -4.27 -3.06
C PRO A 122 -1.13 -4.05 -4.46
N ARG A 123 -0.80 -4.93 -5.42
CA ARG A 123 -1.32 -4.88 -6.80
C ARG A 123 -2.52 -5.80 -6.99
#